data_AF-A0A949UPR3-F1
#
_entry.id   AF-A0A949UPR3-F1
#
_cell.length_a   1.000
_cell.length_b   1.000
_cell.length_c   1.000
_cell.angle_alpha   90.00
_cell.angle_beta   90.00
_cell.angle_gamma   90.00
#
_symmetry.space_group_name_H-M   'P 1'
#
loop_
_entity.id
_entity.type
_entity.pdbx_description
1 polymer ?
#
loop_
_entity_poly.entity_id
_entity_poly.type
_entity_poly.pdbx_seq_one_letter_code
_entity_poly.pdbx_strand_id
1 'polypeptide(L)' 'YDVLGRLVLHEKEQFNTIDVSQLNSGLLFVKIETKQGSVTKKVVKN' A
#
# COMPACT_ATOMS: atom_id res chain seq x y z
N TYR A 1 0.18 -3.49 2.79
CA TYR A 1 0.10 -4.43 3.92
C TYR A 1 -1.32 -4.49 4.44
N ASP A 2 -1.73 -5.64 4.97
CA ASP A 2 -2.98 -5.75 5.75
C ASP A 2 -2.74 -5.53 7.25
N VAL A 3 -3.79 -5.66 8.06
CA VAL A 3 -3.74 -5.45 9.52
C VAL A 3 -2.86 -6.46 10.27
N LEU A 4 -2.54 -7.59 9.66
CA LEU A 4 -1.63 -8.59 10.24
C LEU A 4 -0.17 -8.34 9.82
N GLY A 5 0.09 -7.27 9.06
CA GLY A 5 1.42 -6.94 8.56
C GLY A 5 1.85 -7.77 7.35
N ARG A 6 0.94 -8.48 6.68
CA ARG A 6 1.26 -9.27 5.48
C ARG A 6 1.39 -8.35 4.26
N LEU A 7 2.41 -8.58 3.42
CA LEU A 7 2.55 -7.90 2.13
C LEU A 7 1.54 -8.50 1.15
N VAL A 8 0.62 -7.67 0.64
CA VAL A 8 -0.48 -8.10 -0.26
C VAL A 8 -0.38 -7.53 -1.67
N LEU A 9 0.45 -6.50 -1.86
CA LEU A 9 0.72 -5.85 -3.15
C LEU A 9 2.10 -5.21 -3.06
N HIS A 10 2.86 -5.26 -4.16
CA HIS A 10 4.20 -4.67 -4.24
C HIS A 10 4.42 -4.08 -5.63
N GLU A 11 4.57 -2.76 -5.69
CA GLU A 11 4.97 -2.03 -6.90
C GLU A 11 6.39 -1.50 -6.73
N LYS A 12 7.25 -1.74 -7.72
CA LYS A 12 8.69 -1.39 -7.68
C LYS A 12 9.14 -0.40 -8.75
N GLU A 13 8.32 -0.14 -9.75
CA GLU A 13 8.67 0.75 -10.85
C GLU A 13 8.32 2.21 -10.55
N GLN A 14 8.56 3.10 -11.51
CA GLN A 14 8.20 4.50 -11.40
C GLN A 14 6.67 4.63 -11.52
N PHE A 15 5.98 4.75 -10.39
CA PHE A 15 4.52 4.86 -10.33
C PHE A 15 4.07 6.19 -9.73
N ASN A 16 2.92 6.68 -10.20
CA ASN A 16 2.21 7.81 -9.58
C ASN A 16 0.92 7.37 -8.88
N THR A 17 0.48 6.13 -9.13
CA THR A 17 -0.76 5.55 -8.62
C THR A 17 -0.54 4.08 -8.25
N ILE A 18 -1.23 3.61 -7.22
CA ILE A 18 -1.25 2.20 -6.82
C ILE A 18 -2.70 1.74 -6.93
N ASP A 19 -2.96 0.72 -7.77
CA ASP A 19 -4.28 0.12 -7.86
C ASP A 19 -4.49 -0.87 -6.72
N VAL A 20 -5.55 -0.65 -5.95
CA VAL A 20 -5.96 -1.50 -4.81
C VAL A 20 -7.33 -2.14 -5.05
N SER A 21 -7.88 -2.06 -6.27
CA SER A 21 -9.21 -2.55 -6.63
C SER A 21 -9.37 -4.05 -6.36
N GLN A 22 -8.33 -4.83 -6.66
CA GLN A 22 -8.29 -6.29 -6.49
C GLN A 22 -8.00 -6.73 -5.04
N LEU A 23 -7.70 -5.79 -4.13
CA LEU A 23 -7.46 -6.12 -2.74
C LEU A 23 -8.78 -6.29 -1.98
N ASN A 24 -8.78 -7.21 -1.01
CA ASN A 24 -9.92 -7.41 -0.12
C ASN A 24 -10.29 -6.10 0.61
N SER A 25 -11.59 -5.92 0.83
CA SER A 25 -12.08 -4.83 1.67
C SER A 25 -11.56 -4.96 3.11
N GLY A 26 -11.44 -3.82 3.78
CA GLY A 26 -10.89 -3.71 5.12
C GLY A 26 -9.84 -2.63 5.26
N LEU A 27 -8.98 -2.77 6.26
CA LEU A 27 -7.92 -1.81 6.56
C LEU A 27 -6.60 -2.23 5.94
N LEU A 28 -6.01 -1.32 5.17
CA LEU A 28 -4.73 -1.49 4.51
C LEU A 28 -3.75 -0.40 4.93
N PHE A 29 -2.47 -0.75 4.94
CA PHE A 29 -1.35 0.17 5.13
C PHE A 29 -0.50 0.20 3.86
N VAL A 30 -0.43 1.36 3.23
CA VAL A 30 0.41 1.62 2.06
C VAL A 30 1.71 2.24 2.54
N LYS A 31 2.83 1.58 2.27
CA LYS A 31 4.17 2.10 2.56
C LYS A 31 4.82 2.48 1.23
N ILE A 32 5.26 3.73 1.12
CA ILE A 32 6.01 4.22 -0.03
C ILE A 32 7.42 4.51 0.46
N GLU A 33 8.41 3.92 -0.23
CA GLU A 33 9.82 4.14 0.04
C GLU A 33 10.45 4.87 -1.15
N THR A 34 11.14 5.96 -0.86
CA THR A 34 11.84 6.79 -1.84
C THR A 34 13.27 7.01 -1.36
N LYS A 35 14.14 7.56 -2.22
CA LYS A 35 15.49 7.95 -1.83
C LYS A 35 15.50 9.03 -0.73
N GLN A 36 14.43 9.80 -0.62
CA GLN A 36 14.28 10.91 0.34
C GLN A 36 13.71 10.45 1.69
N GLY A 37 13.18 9.23 1.77
CA GLY A 37 12.57 8.70 2.99
C GLY A 37 11.37 7.81 2.70
N SER A 38 10.60 7.53 3.76
CA SER A 38 9.42 6.68 3.68
C SER A 38 8.19 7.36 4.26
N VAL A 39 7.03 7.07 3.68
CA VAL A 39 5.73 7.50 4.20
C VAL A 39 4.80 6.30 4.26
N THR A 40 4.01 6.23 5.33
CA THR A 40 2.98 5.20 5.49
C THR A 40 1.61 5.87 5.58
N LYS A 41 0.66 5.40 4.78
CA LYS A 41 -0.72 5.85 4.79
C LYS A 41 -1.66 4.71 5.13
N LYS A 42 -2.60 4.98 6.04
CA LYS A 42 -3.72 4.09 6.37
C LYS A 42 -4.87 4.31 5.37
N VAL A 43 -5.41 3.22 4.81
CA VAL A 43 -6.49 3.23 3.82
C VAL A 43 -7.60 2.30 4.29
N VAL A 44 -8.83 2.80 4.31
CA VAL A 44 -10.04 1.98 4.55
C VAL A 44 -10.66 1.70 3.18
N LYS A 45 -10.69 0.43 2.78
CA LYS A 45 -11.28 -0.02 1.53
C LYS A 45 -12.64 -0.67 1.82
N ASN A 46 -13.69 -0.19 1.14
CA ASN A 46 -15.02 -0.80 1.16
C ASN A 46 -15.14 -1.85 0.04
#